data_AF-A0AAU4SBS2-F1
#
_entry.id   AF-A0AAU4SBS2-F1
#
_cell.length_a   1.000
_cell.length_b   1.000
_cell.length_c   1.000
_cell.angle_alpha   90.00
_cell.angle_beta   90.00
_cell.angle_gamma   90.00
#
_symmetry.space_group_name_H-M   'P 1'
#
loop_
_entity.id
_entity.type
_entity.pdbx_description
1 polymer ?
#
loop_
_entity_poly.entity_id
_entity_poly.type
_entity_poly.pdbx_seq_one_letter_code
_entity_poly.pdbx_strand_id
1 'polypeptide(L)'
;MERLGTGIGWRPEIAEAVERMPGIDWVEVVAENVCPGHFPDSLLRLRERGITVVPHGVSLGLGGADRPDEGRLTALAERAEALGSPLVTEHIAFVRAGGPLTASPRLEAGHLLPVPRTRDALDVLCENIRIAQDALPVPLAVENIAALISWPGEEMTEGQFLYELADRTGVRLLIDVANLHTNHVNRGEDPAEALAELPLEAIAYVHVAGGFERDGVWHDSHAHPVPRPVLDILTDLAARVAPPGVLLERDENFPEPAELERELAEIRAAVEKSGQEPTPGGTAPATTPEPASASARERLALAQTALLSALVAGTPVPEGFDRTRLGVQARALAGKRADVVAKVAPELPVILGPRYRPTFLAYAQRNPMTSGYRHDALDFAGQLLDVPSKLDPLARRRLSQWRLERSGPAPRSHSRLARIRRTLTRR
;
A
#
# COMPACT_ATOMS: atom_id res chain seq x y z
N MET A 1 -7.39 16.64 18.33
CA MET A 1 -6.31 15.64 18.45
C MET A 1 -5.09 16.34 19.02
N GLU A 2 -4.34 15.70 19.90
CA GLU A 2 -3.05 16.23 20.37
C GLU A 2 -2.11 16.38 19.17
N ARG A 3 -1.26 17.42 19.14
CA ARG A 3 -0.29 17.59 18.05
C ARG A 3 0.75 16.47 18.15
N LEU A 4 0.91 15.70 17.08
CA LEU A 4 1.94 14.68 16.95
C LEU A 4 3.32 15.30 16.73
N GLY A 5 3.42 16.43 16.03
CA GLY A 5 4.71 17.05 15.72
C GLY A 5 5.41 16.42 14.50
N THR A 6 6.74 16.34 14.53
CA THR A 6 7.55 15.81 13.42
C THR A 6 7.86 14.33 13.64
N GLY A 7 7.50 13.50 12.67
CA GLY A 7 7.73 12.06 12.72
C GLY A 7 8.56 11.53 11.56
N ILE A 8 8.93 10.26 11.66
CA ILE A 8 9.64 9.52 10.61
C ILE A 8 9.12 8.08 10.54
N GLY A 9 9.04 7.53 9.33
CA GLY A 9 8.75 6.13 9.12
C GLY A 9 9.83 5.24 9.75
N TRP A 10 9.43 4.37 10.66
CA TRP A 10 10.29 3.33 11.22
C TRP A 10 10.35 2.15 10.25
N ARG A 11 11.57 1.74 9.89
CA ARG A 11 11.85 0.54 9.10
C ARG A 11 12.96 -0.26 9.80
N PRO A 12 12.96 -1.61 9.75
CA PRO A 12 14.00 -2.42 10.38
C PRO A 12 15.43 -1.99 10.01
N GLU A 13 15.63 -1.55 8.77
CA GLU A 13 16.91 -1.14 8.20
C GLU A 13 17.50 0.14 8.82
N ILE A 14 16.64 1.05 9.30
CA ILE A 14 17.05 2.32 9.94
C ILE A 14 16.64 2.40 11.41
N ALA A 15 16.17 1.31 11.99
CA ALA A 15 15.55 1.28 13.30
C ALA A 15 16.44 1.86 14.42
N GLU A 16 17.73 1.50 14.43
CA GLU A 16 18.71 1.99 15.40
C GLU A 16 19.09 3.46 15.18
N ALA A 17 18.96 3.97 13.96
CA ALA A 17 19.19 5.38 13.64
C ALA A 17 17.99 6.22 14.10
N VAL A 18 16.77 5.81 13.73
CA VAL A 18 15.52 6.45 14.13
C VAL A 18 15.38 6.48 15.64
N GLU A 19 15.69 5.38 16.33
CA GLU A 19 15.64 5.34 17.79
C GLU A 19 16.56 6.41 18.42
N ARG A 20 17.79 6.56 17.94
CA ARG A 20 18.75 7.51 18.54
C ARG A 20 18.55 8.95 18.04
N MET A 21 17.65 9.17 17.09
CA MET A 21 17.47 10.46 16.43
C MET A 21 16.88 11.49 17.42
N PRO A 22 17.51 12.67 17.55
CA PRO A 22 16.98 13.75 18.37
C PRO A 22 15.79 14.44 17.68
N GLY A 23 14.81 14.87 18.47
CA GLY A 23 13.70 15.70 17.97
C GLY A 23 12.72 14.98 17.04
N ILE A 24 12.59 13.66 17.17
CA ILE A 24 11.46 12.89 16.65
C ILE A 24 10.41 12.79 17.76
N ASP A 25 9.17 13.17 17.44
CA ASP A 25 8.05 13.17 18.38
C ASP A 25 7.25 11.87 18.33
N TRP A 26 7.23 11.22 17.16
CA TRP A 26 6.47 10.00 16.89
C TRP A 26 7.05 9.23 15.69
N VAL A 27 6.71 7.95 15.58
CA VAL A 27 7.10 7.11 14.44
C VAL A 27 5.89 6.39 13.86
N GLU A 28 5.97 6.09 12.57
CA GLU A 28 4.99 5.23 11.90
C GLU A 28 5.61 3.87 11.56
N VAL A 29 4.85 2.80 11.74
CA VAL A 29 5.24 1.45 11.34
C VAL A 29 4.25 0.91 10.31
N VAL A 30 4.75 0.18 9.31
CA VAL A 30 3.88 -0.61 8.44
C VAL A 30 3.25 -1.72 9.28
N ALA A 31 1.92 -1.68 9.45
CA ALA A 31 1.19 -2.53 10.37
C ALA A 31 1.46 -4.02 10.11
N GLU A 32 1.42 -4.44 8.83
CA GLU A 32 1.64 -5.82 8.42
C GLU A 32 3.03 -6.36 8.75
N ASN A 33 4.02 -5.48 8.93
CA ASN A 33 5.40 -5.86 9.27
C ASN A 33 5.61 -6.01 10.79
N VAL A 34 4.61 -5.68 11.60
CA VAL A 34 4.69 -5.73 13.06
C VAL A 34 3.88 -6.89 13.62
N CYS A 35 4.48 -7.61 14.57
CA CYS A 35 3.84 -8.68 15.33
C CYS A 35 3.54 -8.21 16.76
N PRO A 36 2.25 -8.15 17.18
CA PRO A 36 1.88 -7.74 18.54
C PRO A 36 2.59 -8.50 19.67
N GLY A 37 2.90 -9.79 19.45
CA GLY A 37 3.58 -10.63 20.43
C GLY A 37 5.11 -10.54 20.42
N HIS A 38 5.71 -9.82 19.45
CA HIS A 38 7.16 -9.73 19.29
C HIS A 38 7.55 -8.42 18.60
N PHE A 39 7.57 -7.33 19.36
CA PHE A 39 8.08 -6.05 18.88
C PHE A 39 9.62 -6.04 18.82
N PRO A 40 10.22 -5.43 17.79
CA PRO A 40 11.66 -5.18 17.75
C PRO A 40 12.14 -4.34 18.93
N ASP A 41 13.34 -4.60 19.45
CA ASP A 41 13.86 -3.92 20.65
C ASP A 41 13.91 -2.39 20.51
N SER A 42 14.26 -1.87 19.34
CA SER A 42 14.28 -0.43 19.08
C SER A 42 12.90 0.21 19.16
N LEU A 43 11.85 -0.50 18.74
CA LEU A 43 10.47 -0.04 18.87
C LEU A 43 10.02 -0.05 20.34
N LEU A 44 10.45 -1.06 21.11
CA LEU A 44 10.21 -1.08 22.56
C LEU A 44 10.89 0.09 23.26
N ARG A 45 12.17 0.37 22.94
CA ARG A 45 12.92 1.51 23.51
C ARG A 45 12.32 2.87 23.15
N LEU A 46 11.81 3.03 21.92
CA LEU A 46 11.05 4.22 21.52
C LEU A 46 9.79 4.38 22.38
N ARG A 47 9.01 3.31 22.56
CA ARG A 47 7.78 3.33 23.37
C ARG A 47 8.06 3.60 24.85
N GLU A 48 9.11 3.02 25.42
CA GLU A 48 9.56 3.27 26.80
C GLU A 48 9.92 4.75 27.05
N ARG A 49 10.36 5.45 25.99
CA ARG A 49 10.62 6.89 26.02
C ARG A 49 9.38 7.76 25.82
N GLY A 50 8.20 7.16 25.61
CA GLY A 50 6.96 7.86 25.35
C GLY A 50 6.78 8.32 23.91
N ILE A 51 7.55 7.78 22.96
CA ILE A 51 7.36 8.06 21.53
C ILE A 51 6.10 7.34 21.03
N THR A 52 5.18 8.10 20.47
CA THR A 52 3.95 7.56 19.86
C THR A 52 4.30 6.70 18.65
N VAL A 53 3.67 5.53 18.53
CA VAL A 53 3.81 4.63 17.38
C VAL A 53 2.47 4.49 16.69
N VAL A 54 2.37 4.96 15.44
CA VAL A 54 1.16 4.83 14.62
C VAL A 54 1.32 3.64 13.64
N PRO A 55 0.42 2.66 13.64
CA PRO A 55 0.40 1.62 12.62
C PRO A 55 -0.32 2.10 11.36
N HIS A 56 0.36 1.95 10.23
CA HIS A 56 -0.12 2.29 8.91
C HIS A 56 -0.30 1.04 8.05
N GLY A 57 -1.53 0.77 7.63
CA GLY A 57 -1.93 -0.42 6.90
C GLY A 57 -1.84 -0.24 5.38
N VAL A 58 -1.41 -1.30 4.70
CA VAL A 58 -1.24 -1.31 3.22
C VAL A 58 -2.11 -2.36 2.52
N SER A 59 -2.93 -3.09 3.28
CA SER A 59 -3.57 -4.32 2.78
C SER A 59 -5.08 -4.41 2.89
N LEU A 60 -5.81 -3.51 3.56
CA LEU A 60 -7.27 -3.63 3.69
C LEU A 60 -7.95 -3.45 2.33
N GLY A 61 -7.54 -2.43 1.57
CA GLY A 61 -8.14 -2.12 0.28
C GLY A 61 -9.56 -1.60 0.39
N LEU A 62 -9.75 -0.60 1.26
CA LEU A 62 -11.06 -0.05 1.62
C LEU A 62 -11.84 0.53 0.42
N GLY A 63 -11.13 0.88 -0.66
CA GLY A 63 -11.71 1.31 -1.93
C GLY A 63 -12.23 0.18 -2.83
N GLY A 64 -12.07 -1.09 -2.45
CA GLY A 64 -12.54 -2.23 -3.22
C GLY A 64 -14.06 -2.45 -3.15
N ALA A 65 -14.62 -3.09 -4.17
CA ALA A 65 -16.04 -3.44 -4.18
C ALA A 65 -16.41 -4.58 -3.21
N ASP A 66 -15.46 -5.40 -2.79
CA ASP A 66 -15.64 -6.34 -1.69
C ASP A 66 -15.69 -5.57 -0.35
N ARG A 67 -16.42 -6.11 0.62
CA ARG A 67 -16.34 -5.60 2.00
C ARG A 67 -14.95 -5.89 2.59
N PRO A 68 -14.45 -5.07 3.55
CA PRO A 68 -13.19 -5.32 4.21
C PRO A 68 -13.15 -6.71 4.85
N ASP A 69 -11.99 -7.37 4.77
CA ASP A 69 -11.79 -8.70 5.35
C ASP A 69 -11.77 -8.62 6.89
N GLU A 70 -12.66 -9.34 7.55
CA GLU A 70 -12.79 -9.35 9.02
C GLU A 70 -11.50 -9.77 9.73
N GLY A 71 -10.77 -10.73 9.16
CA GLY A 71 -9.50 -11.20 9.71
C GLY A 71 -8.40 -10.13 9.65
N ARG A 72 -8.31 -9.38 8.54
CA ARG A 72 -7.36 -8.27 8.42
C ARG A 72 -7.72 -7.10 9.34
N LEU A 73 -9.01 -6.79 9.49
CA LEU A 73 -9.48 -5.79 10.44
C LEU A 73 -9.12 -6.17 11.88
N THR A 74 -9.39 -7.42 12.26
CA THR A 74 -9.04 -7.95 13.59
C THR A 74 -7.53 -7.83 13.83
N ALA A 75 -6.72 -8.22 12.85
CA ALA A 75 -5.27 -8.15 12.96
C ALA A 75 -4.75 -6.70 13.01
N LEU A 76 -5.42 -5.73 12.38
CA LEU A 76 -5.07 -4.30 12.50
C LEU A 76 -5.47 -3.75 13.88
N ALA A 77 -6.65 -4.13 14.38
CA ALA A 77 -7.12 -3.78 15.72
C ALA A 77 -6.15 -4.27 16.81
N GLU A 78 -5.74 -5.54 16.76
CA GLU A 78 -4.77 -6.12 17.70
C GLU A 78 -3.44 -5.36 17.72
N ARG A 79 -2.98 -4.89 16.56
CA ARG A 79 -1.74 -4.09 16.45
C ARG A 79 -1.92 -2.70 17.05
N ALA A 80 -3.04 -2.05 16.79
CA ALA A 80 -3.36 -0.74 17.36
C ALA A 80 -3.37 -0.79 18.88
N GLU A 81 -4.03 -1.79 19.46
CA GLU A 81 -4.09 -2.02 20.91
C GLU A 81 -2.72 -2.33 21.49
N ALA A 82 -1.97 -3.26 20.88
CA ALA A 82 -0.67 -3.66 21.40
C ALA A 82 0.37 -2.54 21.35
N LEU A 83 0.27 -1.63 20.36
CA LEU A 83 1.09 -0.43 20.27
C LEU A 83 0.63 0.68 21.24
N GLY A 84 -0.63 0.67 21.67
CA GLY A 84 -1.25 1.78 22.39
C GLY A 84 -1.43 3.00 21.49
N SER A 85 -1.68 2.77 20.20
CA SER A 85 -1.71 3.83 19.20
C SER A 85 -2.94 4.73 19.36
N PRO A 86 -2.83 6.06 19.17
CA PRO A 86 -3.99 6.96 19.22
C PRO A 86 -4.90 6.87 17.99
N LEU A 87 -4.41 6.32 16.88
CA LEU A 87 -5.17 6.08 15.65
C LEU A 87 -4.53 4.97 14.81
N VAL A 88 -5.21 4.51 13.77
CA VAL A 88 -4.62 3.71 12.70
C VAL A 88 -4.82 4.40 11.36
N THR A 89 -3.95 4.12 10.39
CA THR A 89 -4.10 4.66 9.04
C THR A 89 -4.16 3.57 7.97
N GLU A 90 -4.85 3.86 6.87
CA GLU A 90 -4.92 3.01 5.68
C GLU A 90 -5.10 3.89 4.43
N HIS A 91 -5.24 3.31 3.25
CA HIS A 91 -5.29 4.01 1.98
C HIS A 91 -6.69 4.01 1.36
N ILE A 92 -6.96 5.06 0.60
CA ILE A 92 -8.09 5.14 -0.32
C ILE A 92 -7.70 4.41 -1.61
N ALA A 93 -7.58 3.09 -1.50
CA ALA A 93 -7.13 2.23 -2.59
C ALA A 93 -7.96 0.94 -2.66
N PHE A 94 -7.98 0.34 -3.83
CA PHE A 94 -8.32 -1.08 -3.97
C PHE A 94 -7.06 -1.87 -4.32
N VAL A 95 -7.00 -3.11 -3.85
CA VAL A 95 -5.82 -3.99 -4.00
C VAL A 95 -6.21 -5.37 -4.54
N ARG A 96 -7.51 -5.68 -4.54
CA ARG A 96 -8.12 -6.92 -5.02
C ARG A 96 -9.41 -6.62 -5.77
N ALA A 97 -9.75 -7.50 -6.71
CA ALA A 97 -11.03 -7.50 -7.41
C ALA A 97 -11.38 -8.92 -7.88
N GLY A 98 -12.54 -9.09 -8.50
CA GLY A 98 -13.07 -10.38 -8.93
C GLY A 98 -13.92 -11.07 -7.87
N GLY A 99 -14.04 -12.39 -7.94
CA GLY A 99 -14.77 -13.18 -6.95
C GLY A 99 -16.29 -13.23 -7.15
N PRO A 100 -17.07 -13.50 -6.08
CA PRO A 100 -18.51 -13.75 -6.18
C PRO A 100 -19.32 -12.64 -6.85
N LEU A 101 -18.98 -11.36 -6.59
CA LEU A 101 -19.69 -10.21 -7.16
C LEU A 101 -19.63 -10.13 -8.70
N THR A 102 -18.63 -10.75 -9.32
CA THR A 102 -18.42 -10.71 -10.78
C THR A 102 -18.38 -12.09 -11.41
N ALA A 103 -18.60 -13.15 -10.62
CA ALA A 103 -18.43 -14.54 -11.04
C ALA A 103 -17.08 -14.82 -11.74
N SER A 104 -16.00 -14.21 -11.24
CA SER A 104 -14.66 -14.31 -11.83
C SER A 104 -13.62 -14.75 -10.79
N PRO A 105 -12.42 -15.22 -11.20
CA PRO A 105 -11.34 -15.51 -10.26
C PRO A 105 -10.99 -14.28 -9.42
N ARG A 106 -10.65 -14.47 -8.15
CA ARG A 106 -10.08 -13.40 -7.32
C ARG A 106 -8.69 -13.04 -7.85
N LEU A 107 -8.44 -11.75 -8.01
CA LEU A 107 -7.17 -11.18 -8.47
C LEU A 107 -6.62 -10.25 -7.39
N GLU A 108 -5.30 -10.23 -7.25
CA GLU A 108 -4.59 -9.32 -6.36
C GLU A 108 -3.52 -8.54 -7.12
N ALA A 109 -3.51 -7.22 -6.93
CA ALA A 109 -2.54 -6.33 -7.55
C ALA A 109 -1.15 -6.43 -6.91
N GLY A 110 -1.10 -6.82 -5.63
CA GLY A 110 0.09 -6.75 -4.78
C GLY A 110 0.48 -5.32 -4.38
N HIS A 111 -0.22 -4.32 -4.88
CA HIS A 111 0.05 -2.91 -4.62
C HIS A 111 -1.23 -2.09 -4.72
N LEU A 112 -1.22 -0.90 -4.15
CA LEU A 112 -2.34 0.03 -4.13
C LEU A 112 -2.71 0.43 -5.57
N LEU A 113 -4.01 0.45 -5.86
CA LEU A 113 -4.57 0.95 -7.11
C LEU A 113 -5.60 2.04 -6.83
N PRO A 114 -5.67 3.09 -7.67
CA PRO A 114 -6.55 4.22 -7.44
C PRO A 114 -8.01 3.81 -7.56
N VAL A 115 -8.88 4.41 -6.76
CA VAL A 115 -10.33 4.24 -6.88
C VAL A 115 -10.90 5.19 -7.93
N PRO A 116 -11.99 4.84 -8.63
CA PRO A 116 -12.71 5.81 -9.45
C PRO A 116 -13.36 6.86 -8.56
N ARG A 117 -13.19 8.14 -8.86
CA ARG A 117 -13.83 9.25 -8.14
C ARG A 117 -15.26 9.48 -8.65
N THR A 118 -16.12 8.47 -8.50
CA THR A 118 -17.55 8.50 -8.84
C THR A 118 -18.43 8.39 -7.61
N ARG A 119 -19.70 8.79 -7.70
CA ARG A 119 -20.68 8.66 -6.61
C ARG A 119 -20.85 7.20 -6.17
N ASP A 120 -20.96 6.28 -7.13
CA ASP A 120 -21.06 4.83 -6.85
C ASP A 120 -19.85 4.32 -6.03
N ALA A 121 -18.64 4.74 -6.41
CA ALA A 121 -17.42 4.33 -5.72
C ALA A 121 -17.29 4.96 -4.34
N LEU A 122 -17.67 6.23 -4.20
CA LEU A 122 -17.73 6.92 -2.93
C LEU A 122 -18.72 6.25 -1.96
N ASP A 123 -19.90 5.86 -2.44
CA ASP A 123 -20.91 5.20 -1.60
C ASP A 123 -20.39 3.86 -1.07
N VAL A 124 -19.74 3.06 -1.92
CA VAL A 124 -19.12 1.79 -1.51
C VAL A 124 -17.96 2.02 -0.53
N LEU A 125 -17.10 2.99 -0.81
CA LEU A 125 -16.00 3.36 0.08
C LEU A 125 -16.56 3.80 1.45
N CYS A 126 -17.59 4.64 1.49
CA CYS A 126 -18.21 5.08 2.74
C CYS A 126 -18.77 3.91 3.55
N GLU A 127 -19.40 2.92 2.92
CA GLU A 127 -19.83 1.70 3.61
C GLU A 127 -18.63 0.92 4.18
N ASN A 128 -17.57 0.74 3.38
CA ASN A 128 -16.37 0.02 3.81
C ASN A 128 -15.62 0.75 4.94
N ILE A 129 -15.54 2.08 4.91
CA ILE A 129 -14.97 2.92 5.97
C ILE A 129 -15.73 2.73 7.27
N ARG A 130 -17.08 2.74 7.24
CA ARG A 130 -17.88 2.51 8.46
C ARG A 130 -17.67 1.14 9.04
N ILE A 131 -17.63 0.09 8.20
CA ILE A 131 -17.29 -1.28 8.65
C ILE A 131 -15.92 -1.31 9.33
N ALA A 132 -14.92 -0.62 8.76
CA ALA A 132 -13.60 -0.55 9.36
C ALA A 132 -13.60 0.22 10.68
N GLN A 133 -14.25 1.40 10.75
CA GLN A 133 -14.38 2.18 11.97
C GLN A 133 -15.08 1.41 13.10
N ASP A 134 -16.11 0.63 12.79
CA ASP A 134 -16.84 -0.19 13.77
C ASP A 134 -15.98 -1.34 14.31
N ALA A 135 -15.04 -1.86 13.51
CA ALA A 135 -14.17 -2.97 13.88
C ALA A 135 -12.87 -2.53 14.58
N LEU A 136 -12.49 -1.25 14.47
CA LEU A 136 -11.23 -0.72 14.99
C LEU A 136 -11.42 -0.09 16.38
N PRO A 137 -10.48 -0.33 17.32
CA PRO A 137 -10.59 0.16 18.70
C PRO A 137 -10.22 1.64 18.84
N VAL A 138 -9.70 2.25 17.77
CA VAL A 138 -9.20 3.62 17.72
C VAL A 138 -9.62 4.29 16.39
N PRO A 139 -9.61 5.63 16.30
CA PRO A 139 -9.96 6.33 15.07
C PRO A 139 -9.16 5.84 13.86
N LEU A 140 -9.83 5.78 12.71
CA LEU A 140 -9.23 5.53 11.40
C LEU A 140 -8.93 6.86 10.70
N ALA A 141 -7.73 7.00 10.13
CA ALA A 141 -7.45 7.97 9.07
C ALA A 141 -7.18 7.26 7.74
N VAL A 142 -7.55 7.90 6.64
CA VAL A 142 -7.34 7.34 5.30
C VAL A 142 -6.54 8.27 4.39
N GLU A 143 -5.71 7.66 3.55
CA GLU A 143 -4.69 8.33 2.75
C GLU A 143 -5.01 8.42 1.27
N ASN A 144 -4.75 9.59 0.67
CA ASN A 144 -4.78 9.76 -0.78
C ASN A 144 -3.53 9.14 -1.42
N ILE A 145 -3.68 8.48 -2.57
CA ILE A 145 -2.58 7.76 -3.21
C ILE A 145 -2.09 8.45 -4.48
N ALA A 146 -0.82 8.23 -4.82
CA ALA A 146 -0.31 8.50 -6.16
C ALA A 146 -1.00 7.61 -7.21
N ALA A 147 -1.42 8.22 -8.32
CA ALA A 147 -2.10 7.53 -9.41
C ALA A 147 -1.42 7.82 -10.76
N LEU A 148 -0.99 6.75 -11.44
CA LEU A 148 -0.49 6.85 -12.82
C LEU A 148 -1.62 6.86 -13.86
N ILE A 149 -2.76 6.25 -13.51
CA ILE A 149 -3.91 6.03 -14.39
C ILE A 149 -5.11 6.83 -13.91
N SER A 150 -5.85 7.42 -14.86
CA SER A 150 -7.14 8.06 -14.62
C SER A 150 -8.27 7.10 -14.93
N TRP A 151 -9.27 7.08 -14.04
CA TRP A 151 -10.50 6.37 -14.31
C TRP A 151 -11.33 7.14 -15.35
N PRO A 152 -11.92 6.47 -16.35
CA PRO A 152 -12.88 7.13 -17.21
C PRO A 152 -14.15 7.45 -16.42
N GLY A 153 -14.71 8.64 -16.67
CA GLY A 153 -15.95 9.07 -16.04
C GLY A 153 -15.81 9.51 -14.58
N GLU A 154 -14.66 10.03 -14.17
CA GLU A 154 -14.53 10.71 -12.87
C GLU A 154 -15.51 11.89 -12.80
N GLU A 155 -16.15 12.02 -11.63
CA GLU A 155 -17.26 12.95 -11.40
C GLU A 155 -16.91 14.03 -10.37
N MET A 156 -15.78 13.86 -9.68
CA MET A 156 -15.29 14.69 -8.58
C MET A 156 -13.78 14.89 -8.75
N THR A 157 -13.28 16.04 -8.31
CA THR A 157 -11.86 16.28 -8.08
C THR A 157 -11.34 15.47 -6.87
N GLU A 158 -10.03 15.47 -6.63
CA GLU A 158 -9.44 14.79 -5.47
C GLU A 158 -9.95 15.41 -4.17
N GLY A 159 -9.91 16.74 -4.07
CA GLY A 159 -10.36 17.46 -2.90
C GLY A 159 -11.85 17.25 -2.61
N GLN A 160 -12.73 17.34 -3.62
CA GLN A 160 -14.16 17.04 -3.46
C GLN A 160 -14.42 15.61 -2.99
N PHE A 161 -13.70 14.63 -3.54
CA PHE A 161 -13.87 13.23 -3.16
C PHE A 161 -13.46 12.99 -1.70
N LEU A 162 -12.35 13.59 -1.26
CA LEU A 162 -11.87 13.53 0.13
C LEU A 162 -12.79 14.28 1.10
N TYR A 163 -13.31 15.44 0.68
CA TYR A 163 -14.29 16.21 1.46
C TYR A 163 -15.55 15.39 1.72
N GLU A 164 -16.18 14.90 0.65
CA GLU A 164 -17.42 14.11 0.76
C GLU A 164 -17.22 12.82 1.56
N LEU A 165 -16.07 12.17 1.44
CA LEU A 165 -15.75 10.99 2.23
C LEU A 165 -15.69 11.32 3.74
N ALA A 166 -14.94 12.36 4.11
CA ALA A 166 -14.81 12.77 5.50
C ALA A 166 -16.13 13.28 6.07
N ASP A 167 -16.90 14.09 5.33
CA ASP A 167 -18.19 14.62 5.76
C ASP A 167 -19.21 13.50 6.03
N ARG A 168 -19.28 12.49 5.15
CA ARG A 168 -20.24 11.38 5.27
C ARG A 168 -19.89 10.34 6.32
N THR A 169 -18.60 10.18 6.67
CA THR A 169 -18.12 9.07 7.53
C THR A 169 -17.49 9.54 8.84
N GLY A 170 -17.10 10.81 8.94
CA GLY A 170 -16.30 11.33 10.04
C GLY A 170 -14.88 10.74 10.10
N VAL A 171 -14.43 10.02 9.06
CA VAL A 171 -13.06 9.50 9.00
C VAL A 171 -12.05 10.63 8.99
N ARG A 172 -10.88 10.40 9.59
CA ARG A 172 -9.77 11.35 9.51
C ARG A 172 -9.05 11.21 8.18
N LEU A 173 -8.28 12.23 7.78
CA LEU A 173 -7.51 12.21 6.55
C LEU A 173 -6.00 12.21 6.85
N LEU A 174 -5.29 11.26 6.27
CA LEU A 174 -3.85 11.31 6.10
C LEU A 174 -3.60 11.95 4.73
N ILE A 175 -3.01 13.15 4.68
CA ILE A 175 -2.74 13.81 3.41
C ILE A 175 -1.28 13.59 3.05
N ASP A 176 -1.03 12.88 1.96
CA ASP A 176 0.30 12.76 1.39
C ASP A 176 0.50 13.82 0.32
N VAL A 177 1.36 14.80 0.62
CA VAL A 177 1.69 15.89 -0.31
C VAL A 177 2.64 15.46 -1.42
N ALA A 178 3.40 14.38 -1.24
CA ALA A 178 4.17 13.76 -2.32
C ALA A 178 3.24 13.05 -3.32
N ASN A 179 2.14 12.46 -2.84
CA ASN A 179 1.09 11.94 -3.72
C ASN A 179 0.37 13.05 -4.50
N LEU A 180 0.08 14.20 -3.87
CA LEU A 180 -0.44 15.37 -4.59
C LEU A 180 0.52 15.85 -5.69
N HIS A 181 1.83 15.93 -5.41
CA HIS A 181 2.83 16.27 -6.43
C HIS A 181 2.87 15.24 -7.56
N THR A 182 2.83 13.95 -7.21
CA THR A 182 2.82 12.86 -8.19
C THR A 182 1.61 12.95 -9.09
N ASN A 183 0.43 13.22 -8.52
CA ASN A 183 -0.82 13.40 -9.27
C ASN A 183 -0.78 14.65 -10.15
N HIS A 184 -0.11 15.72 -9.71
CA HIS A 184 0.14 16.89 -10.54
C HIS A 184 0.96 16.57 -11.78
N VAL A 185 2.15 15.96 -11.61
CA VAL A 185 3.03 15.65 -12.74
C VAL A 185 2.41 14.60 -13.65
N ASN A 186 1.83 13.54 -13.08
CA ASN A 186 1.31 12.44 -13.87
C ASN A 186 -0.04 12.75 -14.49
N ARG A 187 -0.94 13.49 -13.83
CA ARG A 187 -2.35 13.62 -14.26
C ARG A 187 -2.77 15.05 -14.56
N GLY A 188 -1.90 16.03 -14.31
CA GLY A 188 -2.19 17.45 -14.53
C GLY A 188 -3.15 18.03 -13.49
N GLU A 189 -3.31 17.39 -12.33
CA GLU A 189 -4.14 17.89 -11.24
C GLU A 189 -3.42 19.04 -10.52
N ASP A 190 -4.14 20.08 -10.08
CA ASP A 190 -3.53 21.19 -9.35
C ASP A 190 -3.56 20.91 -7.83
N PRO A 191 -2.39 20.74 -7.17
CA PRO A 191 -2.33 20.56 -5.73
C PRO A 191 -3.00 21.70 -4.95
N ALA A 192 -2.91 22.95 -5.43
CA ALA A 192 -3.48 24.09 -4.74
C ALA A 192 -5.02 24.09 -4.77
N GLU A 193 -5.61 23.58 -5.86
CA GLU A 193 -7.05 23.35 -5.97
C GLU A 193 -7.48 22.21 -5.05
N ALA A 194 -6.76 21.08 -5.05
CA ALA A 194 -7.05 19.96 -4.16
C ALA A 194 -7.01 20.40 -2.69
N LEU A 195 -5.97 21.13 -2.27
CA LEU A 195 -5.83 21.67 -0.92
C LEU A 195 -6.93 22.69 -0.55
N ALA A 196 -7.48 23.41 -1.52
CA ALA A 196 -8.57 24.37 -1.27
C ALA A 196 -9.91 23.71 -0.97
N GLU A 197 -10.11 22.49 -1.44
CA GLU A 197 -11.35 21.74 -1.28
C GLU A 197 -11.32 20.77 -0.08
N LEU A 198 -10.14 20.54 0.53
CA LEU A 198 -9.99 19.62 1.66
C LEU A 198 -10.74 20.10 2.92
N PRO A 199 -11.33 19.17 3.70
CA PRO A 199 -11.82 19.46 5.05
C PRO A 199 -10.62 19.47 6.01
N LEU A 200 -9.96 20.63 6.13
CA LEU A 200 -8.69 20.79 6.85
C LEU A 200 -8.76 20.33 8.32
N GLU A 201 -9.93 20.45 8.95
CA GLU A 201 -10.20 19.98 10.31
C GLU A 201 -10.22 18.45 10.44
N ALA A 202 -10.38 17.71 9.34
CA ALA A 202 -10.35 16.25 9.29
C ALA A 202 -8.93 15.68 9.23
N ILE A 203 -7.92 16.50 8.95
CA ILE A 203 -6.53 16.05 8.81
C ILE A 203 -6.03 15.45 10.14
N ALA A 204 -5.56 14.19 10.09
CA ALA A 204 -4.87 13.53 11.18
C ALA A 204 -3.38 13.92 11.17
N TYR A 205 -2.68 13.67 10.06
CA TYR A 205 -1.30 14.09 9.86
C TYR A 205 -0.99 14.09 8.36
N VAL A 206 0.23 14.47 8.02
CA VAL A 206 0.69 14.66 6.63
C VAL A 206 1.88 13.75 6.36
N HIS A 207 1.87 13.09 5.21
CA HIS A 207 3.03 12.38 4.66
C HIS A 207 3.82 13.27 3.72
N VAL A 208 5.14 13.13 3.82
CA VAL A 208 6.10 13.76 2.95
C VAL A 208 7.10 12.69 2.53
N ALA A 209 7.16 12.44 1.23
CA ALA A 209 8.12 11.50 0.65
C ALA A 209 8.88 12.14 -0.51
N GLY A 210 9.90 11.44 -0.97
CA GLY A 210 10.61 11.83 -2.19
C GLY A 210 10.42 10.85 -3.33
N GLY A 211 10.66 11.37 -4.53
CA GLY A 211 10.46 10.66 -5.78
C GLY A 211 11.40 11.20 -6.85
N PHE A 212 11.25 10.68 -8.06
CA PHE A 212 12.03 11.14 -9.20
C PHE A 212 11.20 11.09 -10.47
N GLU A 213 11.51 11.97 -11.40
CA GLU A 213 10.93 11.93 -12.74
C GLU A 213 11.79 11.08 -13.67
N ARG A 214 11.14 10.23 -14.47
CA ARG A 214 11.78 9.51 -15.56
C ARG A 214 10.83 9.40 -16.74
N ASP A 215 11.35 9.74 -17.92
CA ASP A 215 10.61 9.62 -19.18
C ASP A 215 9.24 10.34 -19.16
N GLY A 216 9.16 11.49 -18.46
CA GLY A 216 7.93 12.28 -18.32
C GLY A 216 6.90 11.71 -17.32
N VAL A 217 7.30 10.73 -16.50
CA VAL A 217 6.47 10.14 -15.45
C VAL A 217 7.16 10.33 -14.11
N TRP A 218 6.42 10.86 -13.15
CA TRP A 218 6.87 10.91 -11.76
C TRP A 218 6.70 9.54 -11.10
N HIS A 219 7.80 9.06 -10.54
CA HIS A 219 7.87 7.85 -9.75
C HIS A 219 7.95 8.21 -8.28
N ASP A 220 6.82 8.01 -7.61
CA ASP A 220 6.77 8.02 -6.16
C ASP A 220 7.44 6.75 -5.61
N SER A 221 8.61 6.92 -5.02
CA SER A 221 9.54 5.82 -4.76
C SER A 221 9.92 5.68 -3.30
N HIS A 222 9.70 6.74 -2.51
CA HIS A 222 10.09 6.86 -1.11
C HIS A 222 11.57 6.53 -0.86
N ALA A 223 12.40 6.61 -1.90
CA ALA A 223 13.82 6.20 -1.91
C ALA A 223 14.77 7.36 -2.25
N HIS A 224 14.22 8.56 -2.47
CA HIS A 224 14.93 9.76 -2.88
C HIS A 224 14.65 10.92 -1.92
N PRO A 225 15.58 11.88 -1.76
CA PRO A 225 15.36 13.06 -0.94
C PRO A 225 14.06 13.78 -1.28
N VAL A 226 13.41 14.40 -0.27
CA VAL A 226 12.20 15.19 -0.49
C VAL A 226 12.50 16.36 -1.43
N PRO A 227 11.86 16.43 -2.61
CA PRO A 227 12.15 17.46 -3.59
C PRO A 227 11.45 18.77 -3.21
N ARG A 228 11.99 19.89 -3.71
CA ARG A 228 11.47 21.22 -3.40
C ARG A 228 9.97 21.41 -3.70
N PRO A 229 9.41 20.93 -4.83
CA PRO A 229 7.98 21.04 -5.11
C PRO A 229 7.08 20.40 -4.04
N VAL A 230 7.51 19.29 -3.43
CA VAL A 230 6.75 18.65 -2.34
C VAL A 230 6.78 19.51 -1.08
N LEU A 231 7.94 20.09 -0.74
CA LEU A 231 8.03 21.04 0.38
C LEU A 231 7.20 22.31 0.14
N ASP A 232 7.09 22.77 -1.10
CA ASP A 232 6.27 23.94 -1.42
C ASP A 232 4.76 23.63 -1.25
N ILE A 233 4.29 22.43 -1.62
CA ILE A 233 2.91 21.97 -1.34
C ILE A 233 2.68 21.86 0.17
N LEU A 234 3.65 21.33 0.93
CA LEU A 234 3.58 21.29 2.38
C LEU A 234 3.46 22.69 2.99
N THR A 235 4.22 23.67 2.48
CA THR A 235 4.13 25.06 2.92
C THR A 235 2.76 25.66 2.58
N ASP A 236 2.16 25.37 1.42
CA ASP A 236 0.79 25.82 1.09
C ASP A 236 -0.24 25.21 2.04
N LEU A 237 -0.18 23.90 2.29
CA LEU A 237 -1.05 23.24 3.28
C LEU A 237 -0.87 23.88 4.68
N ALA A 238 0.37 24.10 5.11
CA ALA A 238 0.69 24.71 6.40
C ALA A 238 0.22 26.18 6.52
N ALA A 239 0.00 26.88 5.40
CA ALA A 239 -0.56 28.23 5.36
C ALA A 239 -2.09 28.26 5.46
N ARG A 240 -2.73 27.10 5.33
CA ARG A 240 -4.19 26.95 5.44
C ARG A 240 -4.58 26.37 6.80
N VAL A 241 -3.76 25.48 7.35
CA VAL A 241 -3.95 24.85 8.65
C VAL A 241 -2.60 24.48 9.26
N ALA A 242 -2.45 24.62 10.57
CA ALA A 242 -1.30 24.03 11.26
C ALA A 242 -1.51 22.50 11.32
N PRO A 243 -0.78 21.68 10.54
CA PRO A 243 -1.02 20.24 10.49
C PRO A 243 -0.74 19.62 11.87
N PRO A 244 -1.55 18.65 12.35
CA PRO A 244 -1.32 18.08 13.68
C PRO A 244 0.01 17.30 13.75
N GLY A 245 0.45 16.73 12.64
CA GLY A 245 1.77 16.12 12.51
C GLY A 245 2.22 16.04 11.05
N VAL A 246 3.52 15.93 10.83
CA VAL A 246 4.13 15.72 9.51
C VAL A 246 5.18 14.62 9.64
N LEU A 247 5.13 13.62 8.77
CA LEU A 247 6.01 12.47 8.79
C LEU A 247 6.82 12.38 7.49
N LEU A 248 8.13 12.19 7.65
CA LEU A 248 9.01 11.79 6.55
C LEU A 248 8.86 10.29 6.27
N GLU A 249 8.45 9.95 5.06
CA GLU A 249 8.41 8.57 4.58
C GLU A 249 9.64 8.24 3.73
N ARG A 250 10.41 7.26 4.20
CA ARG A 250 11.59 6.69 3.54
C ARG A 250 11.49 5.17 3.64
N ASP A 251 11.28 4.50 2.51
CA ASP A 251 11.07 3.04 2.46
C ASP A 251 12.26 2.25 1.96
N GLU A 252 13.09 2.87 1.13
CA GLU A 252 14.25 2.24 0.51
C GLU A 252 15.39 3.25 0.39
N ASN A 253 16.57 2.76 -0.03
CA ASN A 253 17.77 3.59 -0.25
C ASN A 253 18.06 4.55 0.91
N PHE A 254 18.12 3.99 2.11
CA PHE A 254 18.31 4.74 3.34
C PHE A 254 19.66 5.45 3.36
N PRO A 255 19.69 6.79 3.43
CA PRO A 255 20.94 7.55 3.52
C PRO A 255 21.49 7.49 4.95
N GLU A 256 22.66 8.11 5.15
CA GLU A 256 23.24 8.27 6.49
C GLU A 256 22.28 9.05 7.42
N PRO A 257 22.24 8.76 8.73
CA PRO A 257 21.27 9.37 9.65
C PRO A 257 21.26 10.90 9.63
N ALA A 258 22.43 11.53 9.47
CA ALA A 258 22.56 12.98 9.39
C ALA A 258 21.86 13.59 8.16
N GLU A 259 21.61 12.83 7.11
CA GLU A 259 20.81 13.27 5.96
C GLU A 259 19.32 13.27 6.27
N LEU A 260 18.82 12.20 6.91
CA LEU A 260 17.43 12.15 7.38
C LEU A 260 17.14 13.28 8.36
N GLU A 261 18.06 13.59 9.28
CA GLU A 261 17.94 14.72 10.20
C GLU A 261 17.84 16.07 9.47
N ARG A 262 18.57 16.24 8.35
CA ARG A 262 18.46 17.45 7.51
C ARG A 262 17.11 17.52 6.82
N GLU A 263 16.63 16.42 6.22
CA GLU A 263 15.30 16.37 5.59
C GLU A 263 14.20 16.73 6.60
N LEU A 264 14.27 16.20 7.83
CA LEU A 264 13.34 16.55 8.90
C LEU A 264 13.42 18.02 9.32
N ALA A 265 14.63 18.61 9.31
CA ALA A 265 14.78 20.04 9.56
C ALA A 265 14.18 20.90 8.43
N GLU A 266 14.30 20.46 7.17
CA GLU A 266 13.67 21.13 6.02
C GLU A 266 12.14 21.05 6.08
N ILE A 267 11.59 19.90 6.48
CA ILE A 267 10.16 19.70 6.73
C ILE A 267 9.67 20.66 7.82
N ARG A 268 10.36 20.73 8.97
CA ARG A 268 10.03 21.68 10.05
C ARG A 268 10.04 23.13 9.55
N ALA A 269 11.07 23.51 8.80
CA ALA A 269 11.17 24.85 8.24
C ALA A 269 10.07 25.15 7.21
N ALA A 270 9.59 24.15 6.45
CA ALA A 270 8.48 24.31 5.52
C ALA A 270 7.15 24.57 6.23
N VAL A 271 6.92 23.94 7.40
CA VAL A 271 5.74 24.18 8.24
C VAL A 271 5.83 25.53 8.96
N GLU A 272 6.99 25.92 9.48
CA GLU A 272 7.16 27.18 10.24
C GLU A 272 7.03 28.44 9.37
N LYS A 273 7.40 28.37 8.09
CA LYS A 273 7.33 29.50 7.15
C LYS A 273 5.93 30.10 6.99
N SER A 274 4.88 29.36 7.35
CA SER A 274 3.51 29.82 7.17
C SER A 274 3.00 30.75 8.28
N GLY A 275 3.69 30.82 9.44
CA GLY A 275 3.46 31.82 10.49
C GLY A 275 2.07 31.87 11.13
N GLN A 276 1.20 30.87 10.94
CA GLN A 276 -0.17 30.89 11.50
C GLN A 276 -0.27 30.25 12.89
N GLU A 277 -0.97 30.94 13.79
CA GLU A 277 -1.55 30.35 15.00
C GLU A 277 -2.82 29.55 14.66
N PRO A 278 -3.05 28.42 15.35
CA PRO A 278 -4.12 27.48 15.00
C PRO A 278 -5.51 28.10 15.21
N THR A 279 -6.38 27.98 14.21
CA THR A 279 -7.81 28.28 14.36
C THR A 279 -8.54 27.04 14.90
N PRO A 280 -9.37 27.13 15.95
CA PRO A 280 -10.13 25.99 16.44
C PRO A 280 -11.25 25.67 15.44
N GLY A 281 -11.17 24.50 14.78
CA GLY A 281 -12.22 23.98 13.90
C GLY A 281 -13.42 23.48 14.70
N GLY A 282 -14.61 23.97 14.36
CA GLY A 282 -15.88 23.48 14.89
C GLY A 282 -16.29 22.17 14.23
N THR A 283 -16.79 21.22 15.01
CA THR A 283 -17.34 19.96 14.52
C THR A 283 -18.71 20.17 13.86
N ALA A 284 -18.82 19.81 12.59
CA ALA A 284 -20.10 19.66 11.91
C ALA A 284 -20.74 18.28 12.24
N PRO A 285 -22.06 18.18 12.37
CA PRO A 285 -22.74 16.93 12.63
C PRO A 285 -22.81 16.08 11.35
N ALA A 286 -22.36 14.83 11.45
CA ALA A 286 -22.52 13.83 10.40
C ALA A 286 -24.01 13.61 10.08
N THR A 287 -24.36 13.71 8.80
CA THR A 287 -25.67 13.24 8.32
C THR A 287 -25.58 11.75 8.01
N THR A 288 -26.63 11.00 8.33
CA THR A 288 -26.68 9.55 8.08
C THR A 288 -27.17 9.30 6.65
N PRO A 289 -26.34 8.82 5.70
CA PRO A 289 -26.80 8.46 4.36
C PRO A 289 -27.11 6.96 4.29
N GLU A 290 -27.96 6.61 3.33
CA GLU A 290 -28.37 5.23 3.06
C GLU A 290 -27.20 4.34 2.61
N PRO A 291 -27.26 3.02 2.87
CA PRO A 291 -26.27 2.06 2.40
C PRO A 291 -26.15 2.10 0.86
N ALA A 292 -24.94 1.86 0.35
CA ALA A 292 -24.70 1.78 -1.09
C ALA A 292 -25.68 0.77 -1.73
N SER A 293 -26.35 1.17 -2.82
CA SER A 293 -27.26 0.25 -3.50
C SER A 293 -26.49 -0.98 -3.99
N ALA A 294 -27.09 -2.17 -3.90
CA ALA A 294 -26.48 -3.40 -4.43
C ALA A 294 -26.00 -3.22 -5.89
N SER A 295 -26.72 -2.40 -6.66
CA SER A 295 -26.36 -2.07 -8.04
C SER A 295 -25.07 -1.25 -8.19
N ALA A 296 -24.77 -0.33 -7.26
CA ALA A 296 -23.54 0.48 -7.28
C ALA A 296 -22.31 -0.39 -7.00
N ARG A 297 -22.42 -1.28 -6.00
CA ARG A 297 -21.34 -2.23 -5.65
C ARG A 297 -21.04 -3.19 -6.79
N GLU A 298 -22.06 -3.73 -7.46
CA GLU A 298 -21.87 -4.60 -8.63
C GLU A 298 -21.20 -3.87 -9.80
N ARG A 299 -21.61 -2.63 -10.11
CA ARG A 299 -20.97 -1.82 -11.15
C ARG A 299 -19.49 -1.53 -10.84
N LEU A 300 -19.20 -1.13 -9.60
CA LEU A 300 -17.82 -0.92 -9.16
C LEU A 300 -17.00 -2.21 -9.24
N ALA A 301 -17.57 -3.35 -8.82
CA ALA A 301 -16.90 -4.64 -8.86
C ALA A 301 -16.50 -5.03 -10.28
N LEU A 302 -17.41 -4.86 -11.25
CA LEU A 302 -17.14 -5.12 -12.67
C LEU A 302 -16.03 -4.21 -13.21
N ALA A 303 -16.08 -2.91 -12.91
CA ALA A 303 -15.09 -1.93 -13.36
C ALA A 303 -13.69 -2.21 -12.79
N GLN A 304 -13.58 -2.46 -11.49
CA GLN A 304 -12.33 -2.83 -10.82
C GLN A 304 -11.78 -4.16 -11.31
N THR A 305 -12.65 -5.15 -11.54
CA THR A 305 -12.24 -6.46 -12.06
C THR A 305 -11.70 -6.34 -13.49
N ALA A 306 -12.35 -5.56 -14.35
CA ALA A 306 -11.89 -5.34 -15.71
C ALA A 306 -10.52 -4.63 -15.75
N LEU A 307 -10.35 -3.57 -14.95
CA LEU A 307 -9.08 -2.86 -14.83
C LEU A 307 -7.97 -3.79 -14.29
N LEU A 308 -8.22 -4.47 -13.18
CA LEU A 308 -7.22 -5.33 -12.55
C LEU A 308 -6.83 -6.49 -13.47
N SER A 309 -7.80 -7.11 -14.15
CA SER A 309 -7.53 -8.17 -15.14
C SER A 309 -6.61 -7.68 -16.27
N ALA A 310 -6.80 -6.45 -16.75
CA ALA A 310 -5.93 -5.89 -17.78
C ALA A 310 -4.50 -5.65 -17.27
N LEU A 311 -4.38 -5.21 -16.01
CA LEU A 311 -3.09 -4.95 -15.37
C LEU A 311 -2.28 -6.22 -15.05
N VAL A 312 -2.93 -7.28 -14.55
CA VAL A 312 -2.21 -8.45 -14.00
C VAL A 312 -2.44 -9.76 -14.75
N ALA A 313 -3.47 -9.84 -15.61
CA ALA A 313 -3.82 -11.05 -16.36
C ALA A 313 -3.72 -10.88 -17.89
N GLY A 314 -3.34 -9.69 -18.36
CA GLY A 314 -3.15 -9.44 -19.80
C GLY A 314 -4.44 -9.45 -20.61
N THR A 315 -5.59 -9.22 -19.98
CA THR A 315 -6.86 -9.03 -20.71
C THR A 315 -6.85 -7.71 -21.47
N PRO A 316 -7.73 -7.51 -22.48
CA PRO A 316 -7.82 -6.24 -23.17
C PRO A 316 -8.05 -5.06 -22.22
N VAL A 317 -7.44 -3.92 -22.54
CA VAL A 317 -7.64 -2.67 -21.82
C VAL A 317 -9.12 -2.25 -21.89
N PRO A 318 -9.79 -1.97 -20.76
CA PRO A 318 -11.17 -1.49 -20.77
C PRO A 318 -11.31 -0.16 -21.50
N GLU A 319 -12.50 0.12 -22.02
CA GLU A 319 -12.80 1.37 -22.73
C GLU A 319 -12.54 2.60 -21.85
N GLY A 320 -12.08 3.70 -22.47
CA GLY A 320 -11.82 4.97 -21.80
C GLY A 320 -10.46 5.09 -21.11
N PHE A 321 -9.71 4.01 -20.94
CA PHE A 321 -8.37 4.06 -20.35
C PHE A 321 -7.26 4.32 -21.38
N ASP A 322 -6.23 5.05 -20.95
CA ASP A 322 -4.96 5.19 -21.69
C ASP A 322 -4.19 3.86 -21.66
N ARG A 323 -4.07 3.24 -22.83
CA ARG A 323 -3.36 1.95 -23.03
C ARG A 323 -1.87 2.04 -22.71
N THR A 324 -1.23 3.18 -23.00
CA THR A 324 0.20 3.38 -22.76
C THR A 324 0.46 3.44 -21.26
N ARG A 325 -0.32 4.24 -20.53
CA ARG A 325 -0.22 4.35 -19.06
C ARG A 325 -0.54 3.04 -18.36
N LEU A 326 -1.57 2.32 -18.78
CA LEU A 326 -1.85 0.98 -18.26
C LEU A 326 -0.69 0.01 -18.51
N GLY A 327 -0.06 0.08 -19.67
CA GLY A 327 1.13 -0.71 -19.96
C GLY A 327 2.30 -0.39 -19.02
N VAL A 328 2.50 0.90 -18.67
CA VAL A 328 3.51 1.31 -17.68
C VAL A 328 3.15 0.78 -16.29
N GLN A 329 1.90 0.96 -15.85
CA GLN A 329 1.41 0.48 -14.55
C GLN A 329 1.57 -1.04 -14.42
N ALA A 330 1.17 -1.81 -15.44
CA ALA A 330 1.30 -3.27 -15.44
C ALA A 330 2.77 -3.73 -15.29
N ARG A 331 3.71 -3.05 -15.98
CA ARG A 331 5.15 -3.34 -15.83
C ARG A 331 5.67 -2.96 -14.45
N ALA A 332 5.22 -1.84 -13.89
CA ALA A 332 5.59 -1.41 -12.54
C ALA A 332 5.11 -2.41 -11.48
N LEU A 333 3.85 -2.88 -11.59
CA LEU A 333 3.29 -3.91 -10.70
C LEU A 333 4.07 -5.22 -10.79
N ALA A 334 4.40 -5.70 -12.00
CA ALA A 334 5.20 -6.91 -12.18
C ALA A 334 6.61 -6.77 -11.58
N GLY A 335 7.23 -5.58 -11.72
CA GLY A 335 8.50 -5.24 -11.08
C GLY A 335 8.42 -5.30 -9.57
N LYS A 336 7.49 -4.55 -8.98
CA LYS A 336 7.23 -4.52 -7.53
C LYS A 336 6.97 -5.93 -6.98
N ARG A 337 6.17 -6.74 -7.68
CA ARG A 337 5.92 -8.14 -7.30
C ARG A 337 7.20 -8.97 -7.29
N ALA A 338 8.09 -8.81 -8.27
CA ALA A 338 9.40 -9.47 -8.27
C ALA A 338 10.26 -9.03 -7.07
N ASP A 339 10.26 -7.74 -6.76
CA ASP A 339 11.06 -7.18 -5.67
C ASP A 339 10.55 -7.65 -4.30
N VAL A 340 9.23 -7.67 -4.10
CA VAL A 340 8.62 -8.21 -2.86
C VAL A 340 8.85 -9.72 -2.73
N VAL A 341 8.69 -10.49 -3.82
CA VAL A 341 9.01 -11.94 -3.78
C VAL A 341 10.47 -12.17 -3.43
N ALA A 342 11.40 -11.38 -3.95
CA ALA A 342 12.81 -11.46 -3.57
C ALA A 342 13.04 -11.16 -2.08
N LYS A 343 12.27 -10.24 -1.47
CA LYS A 343 12.35 -9.96 -0.03
C LYS A 343 11.79 -11.11 0.81
N VAL A 344 10.64 -11.70 0.46
CA VAL A 344 10.01 -12.78 1.26
C VAL A 344 10.59 -14.17 1.01
N ALA A 345 11.29 -14.35 -0.13
CA ALA A 345 11.95 -15.58 -0.54
C ALA A 345 13.36 -15.28 -1.10
N PRO A 346 14.30 -14.80 -0.26
CA PRO A 346 15.62 -14.32 -0.69
C PRO A 346 16.50 -15.40 -1.32
N GLU A 347 16.19 -16.68 -1.10
CA GLU A 347 16.92 -17.77 -1.74
C GLU A 347 16.61 -17.90 -3.24
N LEU A 348 15.46 -17.41 -3.72
CA LEU A 348 15.10 -17.49 -5.15
C LEU A 348 16.06 -16.69 -6.03
N PRO A 349 16.36 -15.40 -5.75
CA PRO A 349 17.44 -14.68 -6.42
C PRO A 349 18.80 -15.38 -6.34
N VAL A 350 19.14 -16.00 -5.20
CA VAL A 350 20.41 -16.71 -5.01
C VAL A 350 20.50 -17.98 -5.87
N ILE A 351 19.39 -18.72 -6.01
CA ILE A 351 19.32 -19.96 -6.78
C ILE A 351 19.32 -19.68 -8.28
N LEU A 352 18.57 -18.66 -8.72
CA LEU A 352 18.38 -18.36 -10.15
C LEU A 352 19.41 -17.37 -10.69
N GLY A 353 20.11 -16.66 -9.80
CA GLY A 353 21.11 -15.65 -10.15
C GLY A 353 20.52 -14.54 -11.04
N PRO A 354 21.28 -14.07 -12.06
CA PRO A 354 20.82 -13.03 -12.99
C PRO A 354 19.53 -13.38 -13.76
N ARG A 355 19.14 -14.67 -13.81
CA ARG A 355 17.91 -15.10 -14.47
C ARG A 355 16.66 -14.86 -13.64
N TYR A 356 16.77 -14.58 -12.34
CA TYR A 356 15.61 -14.39 -11.45
C TYR A 356 14.62 -13.37 -12.01
N ARG A 357 15.05 -12.11 -12.15
CA ARG A 357 14.19 -11.00 -12.56
C ARG A 357 13.51 -11.23 -13.92
N PRO A 358 14.23 -11.50 -15.03
CA PRO A 358 13.57 -11.70 -16.32
C PRO A 358 12.62 -12.91 -16.33
N THR A 359 12.96 -13.97 -15.59
CA THR A 359 12.12 -15.16 -15.50
C THR A 359 10.86 -14.90 -14.68
N PHE A 360 10.98 -14.17 -13.58
CA PHE A 360 9.85 -13.79 -12.74
C PHE A 360 8.91 -12.82 -13.47
N LEU A 361 9.43 -11.82 -14.18
CA LEU A 361 8.60 -10.90 -14.96
C LEU A 361 7.78 -11.63 -16.04
N ALA A 362 8.39 -12.60 -16.73
CA ALA A 362 7.67 -13.44 -17.70
C ALA A 362 6.60 -14.34 -17.04
N TYR A 363 6.86 -14.81 -15.81
CA TYR A 363 5.88 -15.51 -14.99
C TYR A 363 4.71 -14.60 -14.60
N ALA A 364 5.00 -13.43 -14.03
CA ALA A 364 4.01 -12.52 -13.47
C ALA A 364 2.99 -12.04 -14.51
N GLN A 365 3.41 -11.87 -15.76
CA GLN A 365 2.54 -11.45 -16.87
C GLN A 365 1.43 -12.45 -17.23
N ARG A 366 1.57 -13.73 -16.87
CA ARG A 366 0.64 -14.80 -17.25
C ARG A 366 -0.01 -15.49 -16.07
N ASN A 367 0.46 -15.21 -14.87
CA ASN A 367 0.02 -15.86 -13.65
C ASN A 367 -0.32 -14.75 -12.65
N PRO A 368 -1.56 -14.23 -12.64
CA PRO A 368 -2.00 -13.27 -11.63
C PRO A 368 -1.78 -13.81 -10.23
N MET A 369 -1.46 -12.93 -9.27
CA MET A 369 -1.37 -13.33 -7.88
C MET A 369 -2.77 -13.53 -7.30
N THR A 370 -2.96 -14.63 -6.55
CA THR A 370 -4.28 -14.96 -5.95
C THR A 370 -4.24 -15.08 -4.43
N SER A 371 -3.06 -15.32 -3.84
CA SER A 371 -2.94 -15.76 -2.43
C SER A 371 -1.70 -15.20 -1.72
N GLY A 372 -1.32 -13.95 -2.04
CA GLY A 372 -0.18 -13.26 -1.46
C GLY A 372 1.21 -13.79 -1.87
N TYR A 373 2.25 -13.05 -1.47
CA TYR A 373 3.62 -13.21 -2.00
C TYR A 373 4.33 -14.52 -1.67
N ARG A 374 4.06 -15.14 -0.51
CA ARG A 374 4.71 -16.41 -0.14
C ARG A 374 4.19 -17.58 -0.99
N HIS A 375 2.89 -17.63 -1.25
CA HIS A 375 2.31 -18.60 -2.17
C HIS A 375 2.77 -18.34 -3.60
N ASP A 376 2.82 -17.07 -3.98
CA ASP A 376 3.31 -16.66 -5.30
C ASP A 376 4.75 -17.14 -5.58
N ALA A 377 5.63 -17.03 -4.58
CA ALA A 377 6.99 -17.57 -4.65
C ALA A 377 7.01 -19.10 -4.87
N LEU A 378 6.10 -19.84 -4.22
CA LEU A 378 5.96 -21.30 -4.37
C LEU A 378 5.40 -21.71 -5.73
N ASP A 379 4.46 -20.94 -6.26
CA ASP A 379 3.84 -21.17 -7.57
C ASP A 379 4.84 -20.86 -8.70
N PHE A 380 5.57 -19.75 -8.60
CA PHE A 380 6.68 -19.43 -9.48
C PHE A 380 7.73 -20.55 -9.51
N ALA A 381 8.17 -21.01 -8.34
CA ALA A 381 9.11 -22.12 -8.24
C ALA A 381 8.55 -23.41 -8.86
N GLY A 382 7.27 -23.71 -8.65
CA GLY A 382 6.58 -24.85 -9.23
C GLY A 382 6.59 -24.81 -10.76
N GLN A 383 6.16 -23.69 -11.36
CA GLN A 383 6.11 -23.53 -12.81
C GLN A 383 7.49 -23.65 -13.45
N LEU A 384 8.55 -23.18 -12.78
CA LEU A 384 9.91 -23.36 -13.27
C LEU A 384 10.39 -24.81 -13.25
N LEU A 385 9.97 -25.59 -12.25
CA LEU A 385 10.31 -27.00 -12.17
C LEU A 385 9.56 -27.84 -13.22
N ASP A 386 8.40 -27.38 -13.68
CA ASP A 386 7.60 -28.04 -14.72
C ASP A 386 8.14 -27.83 -16.14
N VAL A 387 9.07 -26.88 -16.35
CA VAL A 387 9.72 -26.62 -17.64
C VAL A 387 11.24 -26.89 -17.55
N PRO A 388 11.69 -28.15 -17.70
CA PRO A 388 13.06 -28.56 -17.38
C PRO A 388 14.15 -27.84 -18.19
N SER A 389 13.83 -27.35 -19.39
CA SER A 389 14.77 -26.65 -20.27
C SER A 389 15.20 -25.26 -19.76
N LYS A 390 14.54 -24.72 -18.72
CA LYS A 390 14.80 -23.37 -18.21
C LYS A 390 15.84 -23.30 -17.08
N LEU A 391 16.24 -24.44 -16.51
CA LEU A 391 17.15 -24.50 -15.35
C LEU A 391 18.33 -25.42 -15.60
N ASP A 392 19.52 -25.02 -15.15
CA ASP A 392 20.64 -25.95 -15.06
C ASP A 392 20.40 -26.99 -13.94
N PRO A 393 21.08 -28.15 -13.96
CA PRO A 393 20.85 -29.22 -12.99
C PRO A 393 21.01 -28.82 -11.53
N LEU A 394 21.95 -27.91 -11.23
CA LEU A 394 22.23 -27.46 -9.87
C LEU A 394 21.12 -26.54 -9.37
N ALA A 395 20.74 -25.53 -10.16
CA ALA A 395 19.63 -24.63 -9.85
C ALA A 395 18.33 -25.41 -9.68
N ARG A 396 18.05 -26.39 -10.55
CA ARG A 396 16.88 -27.27 -10.45
C ARG A 396 16.86 -28.04 -9.13
N ARG A 397 17.98 -28.62 -8.71
CA ARG A 397 18.08 -29.36 -7.43
C ARG A 397 17.84 -28.43 -6.25
N ARG A 398 18.48 -27.27 -6.21
CA ARG A 398 18.32 -26.28 -5.12
C ARG A 398 16.89 -25.75 -5.05
N LEU A 399 16.27 -25.43 -6.18
CA LEU A 399 14.88 -24.95 -6.25
C LEU A 399 13.89 -26.04 -5.81
N SER A 400 14.10 -27.29 -6.21
CA SER A 400 13.27 -28.43 -5.79
C SER A 400 13.31 -28.62 -4.28
N GLN A 401 14.51 -28.52 -3.68
CA GLN A 401 14.69 -28.62 -2.23
C GLN A 401 14.04 -27.44 -1.51
N TRP A 402 14.30 -26.21 -1.96
CA TRP A 402 13.72 -24.99 -1.39
C TRP A 402 12.18 -25.05 -1.35
N ARG A 403 11.56 -25.51 -2.45
CA ARG A 403 10.11 -25.66 -2.55
C ARG A 403 9.61 -26.72 -1.58
N LEU A 404 10.24 -27.90 -1.56
CA LEU A 404 9.85 -29.02 -0.67
C LEU A 404 9.87 -28.62 0.81
N GLU A 405 10.87 -27.85 1.24
CA GLU A 405 11.01 -27.37 2.62
C GLU A 405 9.87 -26.39 3.01
N ARG A 406 9.30 -25.67 2.05
CA ARG A 406 8.32 -24.59 2.29
C ARG A 406 6.88 -24.92 1.89
N SER A 407 6.67 -25.94 1.05
CA SER A 407 5.32 -26.40 0.66
C SER A 407 4.60 -27.22 1.75
N GLY A 408 5.10 -27.20 2.99
CA GLY A 408 4.62 -28.06 4.08
C GLY A 408 4.95 -29.54 3.83
N PRO A 409 4.66 -30.45 4.80
CA PRO A 409 4.75 -31.87 4.51
C PRO A 409 3.72 -32.18 3.43
N ALA A 410 4.18 -32.45 2.20
CA ALA A 410 3.36 -33.19 1.24
C ALA A 410 2.76 -34.38 2.01
N PRO A 411 1.45 -34.69 1.91
CA PRO A 411 0.94 -35.93 2.44
C PRO A 411 1.83 -37.02 1.88
N ARG A 412 2.59 -37.68 2.77
CA ARG A 412 3.49 -38.74 2.36
C ARG A 412 2.61 -39.73 1.63
N SER A 413 2.80 -39.84 0.32
CA SER A 413 2.32 -41.00 -0.43
C SER A 413 3.03 -42.21 0.18
N HIS A 414 2.44 -42.76 1.24
CA HIS A 414 2.76 -44.06 1.76
C HIS A 414 2.13 -45.10 0.84
N SER A 415 2.48 -45.08 -0.45
CA SER A 415 2.38 -46.26 -1.27
C SER A 415 3.79 -46.80 -1.53
N ARG A 416 4.28 -47.59 -0.57
CA ARG A 416 5.33 -48.58 -0.84
C ARG A 416 4.95 -49.54 -1.99
N LEU A 417 3.70 -49.52 -2.45
CA LEU A 417 3.16 -50.36 -3.51
C LEU A 417 3.36 -49.83 -4.94
N ALA A 418 3.63 -48.54 -5.17
CA ALA A 418 3.86 -48.03 -6.53
C ALA A 418 5.27 -48.37 -7.08
N ARG A 419 6.23 -48.71 -6.21
CA ARG A 419 7.60 -49.03 -6.61
C ARG A 419 7.82 -50.50 -6.97
N ILE A 420 6.88 -51.40 -6.67
CA ILE A 420 7.00 -52.85 -6.92
C ILE A 420 6.42 -53.26 -8.29
N ARG A 421 5.61 -52.42 -8.95
CA ARG A 421 4.98 -52.77 -10.24
C ARG A 421 5.88 -52.57 -11.48
N ARG A 422 7.15 -52.17 -11.30
CA ARG A 422 8.15 -52.05 -12.39
C ARG A 422 9.24 -53.13 -12.40
N THR A 423 9.20 -54.08 -11.46
CA THR A 423 10.19 -55.18 -11.39
C THR A 423 9.60 -56.58 -11.64
N LEU A 424 8.32 -56.71 -11.99
CA LEU A 424 7.68 -58.01 -12.27
C LEU A 424 7.13 -58.17 -13.71
N THR A 425 7.56 -57.34 -14.66
CA THR A 425 7.28 -57.53 -16.10
C THR A 425 8.54 -57.65 -16.96
N ARG A 426 9.65 -58.06 -16.35
CA ARG A 426 10.83 -58.58 -17.08
C ARG A 426 11.35 -59.83 -16.39
N ARG A 427 10.67 -60.95 -16.63
CA ARG A 427 11.27 -62.26 -16.93
C ARG A 427 10.17 -63.22 -17.33
#